data_AF-A0A968NY75-F1
#
_entry.id   AF-A0A968NY75-F1
#
_cell.length_a   1.000
_cell.length_b   1.000
_cell.length_c   1.000
_cell.angle_alpha   90.00
_cell.angle_beta   90.00
_cell.angle_gamma   90.00
#
_symmetry.space_group_name_H-M   'P 1'
#
loop_
_entity.id
_entity.type
_entity.pdbx_description
1 polymer ?
#
loop_
_entity_poly.entity_id
_entity_poly.type
_entity_poly.pdbx_seq_one_letter_code
_entity_poly.pdbx_strand_id
1 'polypeptide(L)'
;MIHRLDVLLRRLFIQAQIPNLTTETQIRFQPPDGQWRSAVGNIGSIALNVYLVDLRENRKLRSNESVRSIGNGVVSDDPAAARLDCHYLITAWSAAEPALEPALDEHELLYQVAAVLMHNPVLNPSRILTGSPLLNSWTPPFRDVDLPVTVLPVEGFAKLSEFWHSMGQGAIWKPAVYAIVTLPIALLRVVAGPMVTTLITDYRYTDAAVTAERWVQIGGFVLDGTVEPPVPLANAWVQLESAAGDPLQTTFSDELGRFSFEQLQPGSYQLRWRSIDRAEPVPRLVQVPSSSGEYDLRFE
;
A
#
# COMPACT_ATOMS: atom_id res chain seq x y z
N MET A 1 2.68 -12.18 -2.65
CA MET A 1 2.93 -11.10 -3.62
C MET A 1 4.11 -11.41 -4.54
N ILE A 2 5.24 -11.94 -4.03
CA ILE A 2 6.43 -12.23 -4.84
C ILE A 2 6.14 -13.12 -6.07
N HIS A 3 5.40 -14.23 -5.92
CA HIS A 3 5.01 -15.06 -7.08
C HIS A 3 4.22 -14.30 -8.17
N ARG A 4 3.52 -13.21 -7.80
CA ARG A 4 2.77 -12.38 -8.76
C ARG A 4 3.70 -11.47 -9.54
N LEU A 5 4.80 -11.03 -8.91
CA LEU A 5 5.89 -10.33 -9.59
C LEU A 5 6.58 -11.25 -10.60
N ASP A 6 6.79 -12.53 -10.27
CA ASP A 6 7.34 -13.50 -11.23
C ASP A 6 6.42 -13.66 -12.45
N VAL A 7 5.11 -13.81 -12.21
CA VAL A 7 4.12 -13.86 -13.30
C VAL A 7 4.09 -12.57 -14.11
N LEU A 8 4.23 -11.41 -13.46
CA LEU A 8 4.30 -10.11 -14.12
C LEU A 8 5.52 -10.00 -15.04
N LEU A 9 6.71 -10.38 -14.56
CA LEU A 9 7.95 -10.40 -15.33
C LEU A 9 7.85 -11.37 -16.53
N ARG A 10 7.29 -12.56 -16.31
CA ARG A 10 7.03 -13.50 -17.42
C ARG A 10 6.15 -12.86 -18.49
N ARG A 11 5.05 -12.22 -18.09
CA ARG A 11 4.12 -11.56 -19.01
C ARG A 11 4.77 -10.40 -19.75
N LEU A 12 5.57 -9.59 -19.06
CA LEU A 12 6.33 -8.49 -19.66
C LEU A 12 7.21 -9.00 -20.81
N PHE A 13 8.02 -10.03 -20.58
CA PHE A 13 8.94 -10.54 -21.60
C PHE A 13 8.22 -11.16 -22.81
N ILE A 14 7.11 -11.86 -22.58
CA ILE A 14 6.30 -12.41 -23.69
C ILE A 14 5.60 -11.30 -24.49
N GLN A 15 5.06 -10.28 -23.81
CA GLN A 15 4.39 -9.16 -24.47
C GLN A 15 5.36 -8.26 -25.24
N ALA A 16 6.60 -8.16 -24.78
CA ALA A 16 7.65 -7.42 -25.48
C ALA A 16 8.07 -8.04 -26.82
N GLN A 17 7.54 -9.23 -27.17
CA GLN A 17 7.81 -9.92 -28.43
C GLN A 17 9.31 -10.12 -28.68
N ILE A 18 10.04 -10.48 -27.63
CA ILE A 18 11.48 -10.76 -27.72
C ILE A 18 11.70 -11.90 -28.74
N PRO A 19 12.52 -11.69 -29.77
CA PRO A 19 12.85 -12.74 -30.72
C PRO A 19 13.26 -14.05 -30.03
N ASN A 20 12.77 -15.17 -30.56
CA ASN A 20 13.03 -16.52 -30.04
C ASN A 20 12.44 -16.83 -28.64
N LEU A 21 11.83 -15.89 -27.92
CA LEU A 21 11.02 -16.14 -26.72
C LEU A 21 9.52 -16.03 -27.03
N THR A 22 8.94 -17.13 -27.50
CA THR A 22 7.55 -17.14 -27.98
C THR A 22 6.57 -17.80 -27.00
N THR A 23 7.07 -18.65 -26.10
CA THR A 23 6.24 -19.47 -25.22
C THR A 23 6.57 -19.25 -23.75
N GLU A 24 5.54 -19.33 -22.89
CA GLU A 24 5.71 -19.18 -21.45
C GLU A 24 6.62 -20.25 -20.82
N THR A 25 6.77 -21.41 -21.46
CA THR A 25 7.60 -22.53 -21.00
C THR A 25 9.11 -22.24 -21.10
N GLN A 26 9.50 -21.31 -21.97
CA GLN A 26 10.87 -20.83 -22.13
C GLN A 26 11.33 -19.92 -20.99
N ILE A 27 10.41 -19.41 -20.15
CA ILE A 27 10.73 -18.48 -19.06
C ILE A 27 10.44 -19.11 -17.70
N ARG A 28 11.50 -19.44 -16.95
CA ARG A 28 11.38 -20.10 -15.64
C ARG A 28 12.12 -19.35 -14.53
N PHE A 29 11.69 -19.60 -13.29
CA PHE A 29 12.14 -18.89 -12.08
C PHE A 29 12.85 -19.79 -11.07
N GLN A 30 13.08 -21.06 -11.45
CA GLN A 30 13.83 -22.03 -10.68
C GLN A 30 15.33 -21.70 -10.65
N PRO A 31 16.12 -22.27 -9.72
CA PRO A 31 17.57 -22.12 -9.73
C PRO A 31 18.20 -22.46 -11.09
N PRO A 32 19.20 -21.71 -11.56
CA PRO A 32 19.94 -21.99 -12.81
C PRO A 32 20.94 -23.14 -12.63
N ASP A 33 20.44 -24.33 -12.29
CA ASP A 33 21.23 -25.51 -11.96
C ASP A 33 21.23 -26.58 -13.09
N GLY A 34 21.75 -27.77 -12.78
CA GLY A 34 21.74 -28.91 -13.70
C GLY A 34 20.34 -29.37 -14.11
N GLN A 35 19.32 -29.23 -13.25
CA GLN A 35 17.95 -29.59 -13.60
C GLN A 35 17.36 -28.60 -14.60
N TRP A 36 17.64 -27.31 -14.42
CA TRP A 36 17.29 -26.29 -15.41
C TRP A 36 17.95 -26.56 -16.75
N ARG A 37 19.25 -26.89 -16.78
CA ARG A 37 19.96 -27.25 -18.04
C ARG A 37 19.26 -28.40 -18.77
N SER A 38 18.90 -29.47 -18.07
CA SER A 38 18.15 -30.59 -18.66
C SER A 38 16.78 -30.15 -19.19
N ALA A 39 16.09 -29.24 -18.48
CA ALA A 39 14.83 -28.69 -18.95
C ALA A 39 14.98 -27.86 -20.24
N VAL A 40 16.05 -27.08 -20.38
CA VAL A 40 16.36 -26.35 -21.63
C VAL A 40 16.61 -27.32 -22.79
N GLY A 41 17.36 -28.40 -22.56
CA GLY A 41 17.53 -29.47 -23.54
C GLY A 41 16.19 -30.09 -23.99
N ASN A 42 15.27 -30.32 -23.07
CA ASN A 42 13.93 -30.84 -23.38
C ASN A 42 13.03 -29.83 -24.11
N ILE A 43 13.22 -28.53 -23.87
CA ILE A 43 12.55 -27.46 -24.63
C ILE A 43 13.07 -27.42 -26.06
N GLY A 44 14.35 -27.75 -26.27
CA GLY A 44 14.97 -27.80 -27.60
C GLY A 44 15.12 -26.42 -28.26
N SER A 45 15.09 -25.34 -27.47
CA SER A 45 15.19 -23.95 -27.93
C SER A 45 15.89 -23.09 -26.88
N ILE A 46 16.12 -21.81 -27.21
CA ILE A 46 16.64 -20.85 -26.25
C ILE A 46 15.61 -20.58 -25.14
N ALA A 47 16.09 -20.42 -23.92
CA ALA A 47 15.28 -20.23 -22.75
C ALA A 47 15.89 -19.18 -21.81
N LEU A 48 15.02 -18.52 -21.04
CA LEU A 48 15.36 -17.51 -20.06
C LEU A 48 15.13 -18.03 -18.65
N ASN A 49 16.14 -17.90 -17.80
CA ASN A 49 16.03 -18.17 -16.37
C ASN A 49 16.05 -16.85 -15.61
N VAL A 50 15.00 -16.59 -14.83
CA VAL A 50 14.78 -15.37 -14.05
C VAL A 50 14.78 -15.75 -12.58
N TYR A 51 15.96 -15.89 -11.99
CA TYR A 51 16.12 -16.43 -10.63
C TYR A 51 16.12 -15.32 -9.57
N LEU A 52 15.24 -15.43 -8.57
CA LEU A 52 15.25 -14.53 -7.40
C LEU A 52 16.38 -14.95 -6.44
N VAL A 53 17.48 -14.20 -6.45
CA VAL A 53 18.71 -14.55 -5.71
C VAL A 53 18.76 -13.96 -4.30
N ASP A 54 18.12 -12.82 -4.05
CA ASP A 54 18.15 -12.15 -2.76
C ASP A 54 16.88 -11.30 -2.54
N LEU A 55 16.56 -11.05 -1.27
CA LEU A 55 15.41 -10.24 -0.82
C LEU A 55 15.88 -9.27 0.26
N ARG A 56 15.71 -7.97 0.04
CA ARG A 56 16.16 -6.93 0.99
C ARG A 56 15.08 -5.92 1.29
N GLU A 57 14.94 -5.52 2.55
CA GLU A 57 14.10 -4.38 2.90
C GLU A 57 14.76 -3.08 2.44
N ASN A 58 14.04 -2.28 1.67
CA ASN A 58 14.47 -0.95 1.27
C ASN A 58 14.05 0.08 2.31
N ARG A 59 14.91 0.27 3.32
CA ARG A 59 14.68 1.24 4.40
C ARG A 59 14.75 2.70 3.98
N LYS A 60 15.37 3.01 2.83
CA LYS A 60 15.45 4.39 2.32
C LYS A 60 14.09 4.92 1.89
N LEU A 61 13.22 4.03 1.44
CA LEU A 61 11.85 4.36 1.01
C LEU A 61 10.81 4.15 2.12
N ARG A 62 11.25 3.97 3.37
CA ARG A 62 10.34 3.79 4.50
C ARG A 62 9.75 5.14 4.90
N SER A 63 8.43 5.26 4.84
CA SER A 63 7.69 6.32 5.49
C SER A 63 7.17 5.83 6.84
N ASN A 64 7.19 6.70 7.85
CA ASN A 64 6.46 6.47 9.10
C ASN A 64 5.04 7.07 9.05
N GLU A 65 4.63 7.59 7.89
CA GLU A 65 3.28 8.11 7.69
C GLU A 65 2.27 6.97 7.80
N SER A 66 1.15 7.27 8.44
CA SER A 66 0.09 6.32 8.66
C SER A 66 -1.22 7.00 8.30
N VAL A 67 -1.99 6.35 7.44
CA VAL A 67 -3.28 6.88 6.99
C VAL A 67 -4.32 6.43 8.00
N ARG A 68 -4.77 7.37 8.82
CA ARG A 68 -5.83 7.12 9.77
C ARG A 68 -7.17 7.07 9.05
N SER A 69 -7.79 5.90 9.01
CA SER A 69 -9.14 5.70 8.51
C SER A 69 -10.12 5.51 9.66
N ILE A 70 -11.36 5.98 9.48
CA ILE A 70 -12.42 5.87 10.47
C ILE A 70 -13.58 5.12 9.83
N GLY A 71 -14.05 4.05 10.48
CA GLY A 71 -15.23 3.30 10.06
C GLY A 71 -15.93 2.71 11.28
N ASN A 72 -17.25 2.82 11.35
CA ASN A 72 -18.07 2.28 12.44
C ASN A 72 -17.62 2.71 13.85
N GLY A 73 -17.17 3.95 14.04
CA GLY A 73 -16.69 4.47 15.33
C GLY A 73 -15.32 3.93 15.78
N VAL A 74 -14.68 3.10 14.95
CA VAL A 74 -13.35 2.55 15.19
C VAL A 74 -12.33 3.30 14.34
N VAL A 75 -11.27 3.76 14.99
CA VAL A 75 -10.12 4.33 14.32
C VAL A 75 -9.19 3.19 13.91
N SER A 76 -8.93 3.05 12.61
CA SER A 76 -7.89 2.17 12.09
C SER A 76 -6.71 2.98 11.56
N ASP A 77 -5.52 2.48 11.83
CA ASP A 77 -4.29 3.05 11.30
C ASP A 77 -3.72 2.11 10.23
N ASP A 78 -3.63 2.61 9.00
CA ASP A 78 -2.99 1.91 7.90
C ASP A 78 -1.55 2.45 7.74
N PRO A 79 -0.54 1.74 8.25
CA PRO A 79 0.83 2.19 8.12
C PRO A 79 1.30 2.16 6.66
N ALA A 80 2.19 3.08 6.29
CA ALA A 80 2.80 3.08 4.97
C ALA A 80 3.45 1.73 4.63
N ALA A 81 3.25 1.26 3.39
CA ALA A 81 3.77 -0.03 2.95
C ALA A 81 5.30 -0.09 3.06
N ALA A 82 5.81 -1.15 3.70
CA ALA A 82 7.23 -1.44 3.66
C ALA A 82 7.64 -1.79 2.22
N ARG A 83 8.88 -1.48 1.82
CA ARG A 83 9.38 -1.74 0.47
C ARG A 83 10.39 -2.87 0.49
N LEU A 84 10.19 -3.86 -0.37
CA LEU A 84 11.02 -5.04 -0.54
C LEU A 84 11.70 -4.98 -1.89
N ASP A 85 13.02 -4.92 -1.90
CA ASP A 85 13.83 -5.07 -3.11
C ASP A 85 14.00 -6.56 -3.41
N CYS A 86 13.43 -6.97 -4.54
CA CYS A 86 13.59 -8.31 -5.11
C CYS A 86 14.75 -8.31 -6.09
N HIS A 87 15.83 -9.02 -5.75
CA HIS A 87 17.04 -9.09 -6.56
C HIS A 87 16.97 -10.32 -7.47
N TYR A 88 16.85 -10.08 -8.78
CA TYR A 88 16.80 -11.12 -9.81
C TYR A 88 18.13 -11.21 -10.56
N LEU A 89 18.59 -12.45 -10.76
CA LEU A 89 19.68 -12.79 -11.66
C LEU A 89 19.09 -13.46 -12.90
N ILE A 90 19.18 -12.79 -14.05
CA ILE A 90 18.57 -13.25 -15.30
C ILE A 90 19.65 -13.80 -16.21
N THR A 91 19.53 -15.07 -16.59
CA THR A 91 20.51 -15.77 -17.44
C THR A 91 19.84 -16.39 -18.66
N ALA A 92 20.54 -16.38 -19.79
CA ALA A 92 20.10 -17.00 -21.04
C ALA A 92 20.75 -18.38 -21.22
N TRP A 93 19.99 -19.31 -21.79
CA TRP A 93 20.41 -20.70 -21.96
C TRP A 93 19.97 -21.19 -23.33
N SER A 94 20.94 -21.57 -24.17
CA SER A 94 20.65 -22.20 -25.46
C SER A 94 20.69 -23.71 -25.35
N ALA A 95 19.78 -24.38 -26.08
CA ALA A 95 19.80 -25.83 -26.28
C ALA A 95 20.74 -26.26 -27.43
N ALA A 96 21.35 -25.29 -28.14
CA ALA A 96 22.22 -25.56 -29.27
C ALA A 96 23.49 -26.33 -28.87
N GLU A 97 24.00 -27.14 -29.78
CA GLU A 97 25.25 -27.86 -29.57
C GLU A 97 26.45 -26.91 -29.45
N PRO A 98 27.49 -27.25 -28.66
CA PRO A 98 28.66 -26.40 -28.50
C PRO A 98 29.36 -25.99 -29.80
N ALA A 99 29.24 -26.80 -30.86
CA ALA A 99 29.81 -26.52 -32.18
C ALA A 99 29.12 -25.34 -32.91
N LEU A 100 27.93 -24.93 -32.45
CA LEU A 100 27.14 -23.83 -33.02
C LEU A 100 27.29 -22.51 -32.23
N GLU A 101 28.26 -22.41 -31.34
CA GLU A 101 28.52 -21.22 -30.52
C GLU A 101 27.27 -20.67 -29.80
N PRO A 102 26.63 -21.46 -28.90
CA PRO A 102 25.39 -21.08 -28.20
C PRO A 102 25.47 -19.76 -27.43
N ALA A 103 26.69 -19.30 -27.11
CA ALA A 103 26.93 -18.03 -26.43
C ALA A 103 26.43 -16.81 -27.22
N LEU A 104 26.47 -16.84 -28.56
CA LEU A 104 26.01 -15.72 -29.38
C LEU A 104 24.50 -15.51 -29.22
N ASP A 105 23.72 -16.59 -29.32
CA ASP A 105 22.26 -16.54 -29.10
C ASP A 105 21.92 -16.12 -27.67
N GLU A 106 22.68 -16.60 -26.69
CA GLU A 106 22.51 -16.23 -25.28
C GLU A 106 22.79 -14.76 -25.03
N HIS A 107 23.85 -14.20 -25.60
CA HIS A 107 24.19 -12.78 -25.46
C HIS A 107 23.15 -11.88 -26.14
N GLU A 108 22.68 -12.27 -27.33
CA GLU A 108 21.60 -11.55 -28.03
C GLU A 108 20.33 -11.52 -27.18
N LEU A 109 19.95 -12.66 -26.59
CA LEU A 109 18.79 -12.71 -25.72
C LEU A 109 18.97 -11.85 -24.45
N LEU A 110 20.15 -11.88 -23.83
CA LEU A 110 20.43 -11.03 -22.66
C LEU A 110 20.37 -9.54 -23.00
N TYR A 111 20.86 -9.15 -24.18
CA TYR A 111 20.76 -7.77 -24.66
C TYR A 111 19.29 -7.34 -24.81
N GLN A 112 18.48 -8.16 -25.48
CA GLN A 112 17.06 -7.87 -25.69
C GLN A 112 16.29 -7.78 -24.36
N VAL A 113 16.56 -8.69 -23.42
CA VAL A 113 15.97 -8.67 -22.09
C VAL A 113 16.38 -7.42 -21.30
N ALA A 114 17.67 -7.04 -21.35
CA ALA A 114 18.14 -5.80 -20.74
C ALA A 114 17.45 -4.58 -21.36
N ALA A 115 17.31 -4.54 -22.69
CA ALA A 115 16.62 -3.46 -23.39
C ALA A 115 15.15 -3.33 -22.97
N VAL A 116 14.43 -4.46 -22.86
CA VAL A 116 13.03 -4.48 -22.38
C VAL A 116 12.92 -3.94 -20.97
N LEU A 117 13.80 -4.36 -20.05
CA LEU A 117 13.77 -3.87 -18.68
C LEU A 117 14.15 -2.38 -18.59
N MET A 118 15.16 -1.93 -19.35
CA MET A 118 15.55 -0.52 -19.37
C MET A 118 14.48 0.39 -20.00
N HIS A 119 13.72 -0.12 -20.97
CA HIS A 119 12.58 0.60 -21.55
C HIS A 119 11.37 0.66 -20.59
N ASN A 120 11.34 -0.19 -19.57
CA ASN A 120 10.30 -0.26 -18.56
C ASN A 120 10.90 -0.01 -17.17
N PRO A 121 11.36 1.23 -16.86
CA PRO A 121 11.97 1.56 -15.57
C PRO A 121 11.01 1.42 -14.39
N VAL A 122 9.71 1.29 -14.68
CA VAL A 122 8.65 1.07 -13.71
C VAL A 122 7.71 0.00 -14.27
N LEU A 123 7.45 -1.04 -13.49
CA LEU A 123 6.47 -2.06 -13.81
C LEU A 123 5.15 -1.73 -13.13
N ASN A 124 4.10 -1.50 -13.91
CA ASN A 124 2.76 -1.30 -13.37
C ASN A 124 1.89 -2.52 -13.72
N PRO A 125 1.34 -3.25 -12.71
CA PRO A 125 0.55 -4.45 -12.96
C PRO A 125 -0.70 -4.18 -13.80
N SER A 126 -1.42 -3.08 -13.57
CA SER A 126 -2.59 -2.70 -14.39
C SER A 126 -2.23 -2.51 -15.86
N ARG A 127 -1.07 -1.91 -16.16
CA ARG A 127 -0.64 -1.68 -17.56
C ARG A 127 -0.18 -2.96 -18.24
N ILE A 128 0.67 -3.75 -17.58
CA ILE A 128 1.25 -4.98 -18.15
C ILE A 128 0.19 -6.08 -18.24
N LEU A 129 -0.69 -6.20 -17.25
CA LEU A 129 -1.73 -7.23 -17.19
C LEU A 129 -3.10 -6.73 -17.69
N THR A 130 -3.12 -5.68 -18.52
CA THR A 130 -4.35 -5.13 -19.10
C THR A 130 -5.18 -6.24 -19.76
N GLY A 131 -6.44 -6.40 -19.35
CA GLY A 131 -7.35 -7.42 -19.88
C GLY A 131 -7.06 -8.85 -19.44
N SER A 132 -6.04 -9.09 -18.61
CA SER A 132 -5.71 -10.43 -18.10
C SER A 132 -6.44 -10.73 -16.79
N PRO A 133 -7.03 -11.92 -16.61
CA PRO A 133 -7.62 -12.32 -15.32
C PRO A 133 -6.58 -12.41 -14.20
N LEU A 134 -5.28 -12.45 -14.54
CA LEU A 134 -4.18 -12.45 -13.58
C LEU A 134 -4.15 -11.16 -12.75
N LEU A 135 -4.68 -10.05 -13.25
CA LEU A 135 -4.77 -8.80 -12.49
C LEU A 135 -5.65 -8.94 -11.25
N ASN A 136 -6.69 -9.80 -11.29
CA ASN A 136 -7.57 -10.05 -10.15
C ASN A 136 -6.84 -10.72 -8.98
N SER A 137 -5.74 -11.42 -9.26
CA SER A 137 -4.92 -12.00 -8.20
C SER A 137 -4.24 -10.92 -7.34
N TRP A 138 -3.94 -9.74 -7.89
CA TRP A 138 -3.38 -8.63 -7.14
C TRP A 138 -4.41 -8.03 -6.20
N THR A 139 -4.00 -7.67 -4.97
CA THR A 139 -4.87 -6.97 -4.03
C THR A 139 -5.19 -5.58 -4.55
N PRO A 140 -6.42 -5.07 -4.40
CA PRO A 140 -6.84 -3.78 -4.93
C PRO A 140 -5.83 -2.62 -4.75
N PRO A 141 -5.23 -2.38 -3.56
CA PRO A 141 -4.28 -1.27 -3.38
C PRO A 141 -2.96 -1.42 -4.16
N PHE A 142 -2.65 -2.61 -4.69
CA PHE A 142 -1.40 -2.88 -5.41
C PHE A 142 -1.60 -3.19 -6.89
N ARG A 143 -2.84 -3.07 -7.40
CA ARG A 143 -3.11 -3.30 -8.83
C ARG A 143 -2.51 -2.20 -9.69
N ASP A 144 -2.70 -0.95 -9.29
CA ASP A 144 -2.24 0.23 -10.03
C ASP A 144 -1.09 0.94 -9.30
N VAL A 145 -0.10 0.16 -8.86
CA VAL A 145 1.10 0.69 -8.23
C VAL A 145 2.28 0.54 -9.17
N ASP A 146 3.03 1.62 -9.28
CA ASP A 146 4.31 1.68 -9.98
C ASP A 146 5.38 0.97 -9.16
N LEU A 147 5.98 -0.09 -9.72
CA LEU A 147 7.08 -0.87 -9.15
C LEU A 147 8.40 -0.47 -9.81
N PRO A 148 9.25 0.33 -9.15
CA PRO A 148 10.53 0.74 -9.71
C PRO A 148 11.44 -0.44 -10.04
N VAL A 149 12.17 -0.33 -11.14
CA VAL A 149 13.17 -1.31 -11.58
C VAL A 149 14.53 -0.63 -11.70
N THR A 150 15.54 -1.23 -11.08
CA THR A 150 16.95 -0.91 -11.34
C THR A 150 17.58 -2.04 -12.14
N VAL A 151 18.19 -1.74 -13.28
CA VAL A 151 18.77 -2.72 -14.20
C VAL A 151 20.26 -2.46 -14.32
N LEU A 152 21.08 -3.52 -14.22
CA LEU A 152 22.54 -3.48 -14.33
C LEU A 152 23.17 -2.33 -13.49
N PRO A 153 22.96 -2.32 -12.16
CA PRO A 153 23.58 -1.32 -11.30
C PRO A 153 25.11 -1.39 -11.39
N VAL A 154 25.77 -0.25 -11.22
CA VAL A 154 27.24 -0.11 -11.38
C VAL A 154 28.00 -1.00 -10.40
N GLU A 155 27.47 -1.20 -9.20
CA GLU A 155 28.03 -2.09 -8.18
C GLU A 155 27.99 -3.57 -8.60
N GLY A 156 27.11 -3.93 -9.54
CA GLY A 156 26.88 -5.29 -10.00
C GLY A 156 26.41 -6.24 -8.90
N PHE A 157 26.61 -7.53 -9.13
CA PHE A 157 26.36 -8.58 -8.14
C PHE A 157 27.69 -9.14 -7.63
N ALA A 158 28.18 -8.60 -6.50
CA ALA A 158 29.52 -8.87 -5.98
C ALA A 158 29.84 -10.37 -5.75
N LYS A 159 28.83 -11.21 -5.51
CA LYS A 159 28.98 -12.64 -5.20
C LYS A 159 28.73 -13.58 -6.39
N LEU A 160 28.83 -13.08 -7.62
CA LEU A 160 28.50 -13.87 -8.82
C LEU A 160 29.34 -15.16 -8.93
N SER A 161 30.61 -15.10 -8.58
CA SER A 161 31.51 -16.25 -8.61
C SER A 161 31.13 -17.32 -7.56
N GLU A 162 30.92 -16.92 -6.31
CA GLU A 162 30.46 -17.80 -5.22
C GLU A 162 29.11 -18.43 -5.54
N PHE A 163 28.19 -17.63 -6.08
CA PHE A 163 26.87 -18.08 -6.53
C PHE A 163 27.01 -19.22 -7.55
N TRP A 164 27.78 -19.03 -8.61
CA TRP A 164 27.99 -20.09 -9.61
C TRP A 164 28.69 -21.32 -9.05
N HIS A 165 29.62 -21.16 -8.11
CA HIS A 165 30.27 -22.28 -7.45
C HIS A 165 29.28 -23.13 -6.63
N SER A 166 28.25 -22.50 -6.06
CA SER A 166 27.22 -23.19 -5.26
C SER A 166 26.17 -23.94 -6.08
N MET A 167 25.98 -23.60 -7.37
CA MET A 167 24.92 -24.17 -8.23
C MET A 167 25.20 -25.60 -8.74
N GLY A 168 26.27 -26.24 -8.23
CA GLY A 168 26.57 -27.66 -8.44
C GLY A 168 27.58 -27.95 -9.56
N GLN A 169 27.86 -29.24 -9.78
CA GLN A 169 28.85 -29.67 -10.77
C GLN A 169 28.33 -29.42 -12.20
N GLY A 170 29.12 -28.70 -13.00
CA GLY A 170 28.75 -28.29 -14.37
C GLY A 170 28.20 -26.86 -14.49
N ALA A 171 28.29 -26.05 -13.43
CA ALA A 171 28.03 -24.61 -13.49
C ALA A 171 29.11 -23.90 -14.31
N ILE A 172 28.93 -23.89 -15.63
CA ILE A 172 29.64 -22.99 -16.53
C ILE A 172 29.22 -21.58 -16.13
N TRP A 173 30.19 -20.73 -15.80
CA TRP A 173 29.93 -19.33 -15.54
C TRP A 173 29.20 -18.73 -16.73
N LYS A 174 28.01 -18.18 -16.49
CA LYS A 174 27.24 -17.47 -17.50
C LYS A 174 27.12 -15.99 -17.13
N PRO A 175 27.15 -15.10 -18.13
CA PRO A 175 26.77 -13.70 -17.92
C PRO A 175 25.30 -13.63 -17.49
N ALA A 176 24.97 -12.59 -16.72
CA ALA A 176 23.64 -12.39 -16.21
C ALA A 176 23.26 -10.92 -16.21
N VAL A 177 21.98 -10.64 -16.50
CA VAL A 177 21.36 -9.34 -16.26
C VAL A 177 20.90 -9.30 -14.81
N TYR A 178 21.50 -8.41 -14.03
CA TYR A 178 21.09 -8.18 -12.64
C TYR A 178 20.01 -7.11 -12.59
N ALA A 179 18.83 -7.45 -12.07
CA ALA A 179 17.69 -6.56 -11.98
C ALA A 179 17.14 -6.53 -10.54
N ILE A 180 16.75 -5.35 -10.08
CA ILE A 180 16.17 -5.13 -8.75
C ILE A 180 14.80 -4.53 -8.95
N VAL A 181 13.76 -5.20 -8.44
CA VAL A 181 12.38 -4.68 -8.50
C VAL A 181 11.89 -4.40 -7.09
N THR A 182 11.44 -3.17 -6.83
CA THR A 182 10.96 -2.76 -5.51
C THR A 182 9.45 -2.98 -5.38
N LEU A 183 9.06 -3.91 -4.52
CA LEU A 183 7.69 -4.33 -4.27
C LEU A 183 7.15 -3.74 -2.95
N PRO A 184 5.92 -3.21 -2.89
CA PRO A 184 5.28 -2.86 -1.63
C PRO A 184 4.81 -4.12 -0.87
N ILE A 185 5.01 -4.11 0.45
CA ILE A 185 4.46 -5.07 1.40
C ILE A 185 3.32 -4.36 2.14
N ALA A 186 2.09 -4.89 2.00
CA ALA A 186 1.00 -4.50 2.89
C ALA A 186 1.33 -4.95 4.31
N LEU A 187 1.36 -4.00 5.22
CA LEU A 187 1.38 -4.26 6.65
C LEU A 187 -0.07 -4.47 7.14
N LEU A 188 -0.23 -5.23 8.21
CA LEU A 188 -1.54 -5.45 8.81
C LEU A 188 -2.08 -4.12 9.35
N ARG A 189 -3.33 -3.80 9.00
CA ARG A 189 -4.07 -2.68 9.60
C ARG A 189 -4.15 -2.88 11.11
N VAL A 190 -3.74 -1.86 11.87
CA VAL A 190 -3.85 -1.89 13.33
C VAL A 190 -5.09 -1.10 13.71
N VAL A 191 -5.99 -1.74 14.47
CA VAL A 191 -7.12 -1.03 15.08
C VAL A 191 -6.55 -0.21 16.25
N ALA A 192 -6.58 1.12 16.12
CA ALA A 192 -6.03 2.03 17.12
C ALA A 192 -6.92 2.12 18.38
N GLY A 193 -8.20 1.75 18.25
CA GLY A 193 -9.16 1.73 19.35
C GLY A 193 -10.38 2.63 19.09
N PRO A 194 -11.27 2.78 20.09
CA PRO A 194 -12.39 3.70 20.00
C PRO A 194 -11.90 5.14 19.99
N MET A 195 -12.61 6.01 19.28
CA MET A 195 -12.29 7.43 19.27
C MET A 195 -12.58 8.08 20.63
N VAL A 196 -11.73 9.02 21.04
CA VAL A 196 -12.01 9.90 22.19
C VAL A 196 -12.96 11.01 21.75
N THR A 197 -14.16 11.03 22.33
CA THR A 197 -15.19 12.05 22.04
C THR A 197 -15.41 13.04 23.17
N THR A 198 -14.94 12.71 24.39
CA THR A 198 -15.12 13.52 25.59
C THR A 198 -13.80 13.61 26.35
N LEU A 199 -13.38 14.82 26.70
CA LEU A 199 -12.28 15.08 27.63
C LEU A 199 -12.83 15.84 28.84
N ILE A 200 -12.56 15.35 30.05
CA ILE A 200 -13.00 15.97 31.31
C ILE A 200 -11.76 16.41 32.08
N THR A 201 -11.71 17.70 32.44
CA THR A 201 -10.64 18.28 33.25
C THR A 201 -11.21 18.77 34.57
N ASP A 202 -10.73 18.20 35.67
CA ASP A 202 -11.08 18.61 37.04
C ASP A 202 -9.95 19.45 37.64
N TYR A 203 -10.21 20.71 37.94
CA TYR A 203 -9.33 21.56 38.74
C TYR A 203 -9.75 21.48 40.21
N ARG A 204 -8.82 21.11 41.10
CA ARG A 204 -9.07 21.01 42.55
C ARG A 204 -7.98 21.75 43.33
N TYR A 205 -8.39 22.53 44.32
CA TYR A 205 -7.48 23.08 45.32
C TYR A 205 -7.30 22.09 46.48
N THR A 206 -6.05 21.85 46.88
CA THR A 206 -5.66 20.82 47.86
C THR A 206 -6.35 21.00 49.23
N ASP A 207 -6.67 22.23 49.63
CA ASP A 207 -7.21 22.54 50.98
C ASP A 207 -8.68 23.03 50.99
N ALA A 208 -9.37 22.99 49.85
CA ALA A 208 -10.79 23.36 49.74
C ALA A 208 -11.52 22.42 48.79
N ALA A 209 -12.04 21.31 49.34
CA ALA A 209 -12.76 20.28 48.57
C ALA A 209 -14.06 20.75 47.89
N VAL A 210 -14.53 21.99 48.17
CA VAL A 210 -15.87 22.47 47.79
C VAL A 210 -15.88 23.27 46.48
N THR A 211 -14.73 23.56 45.87
CA THR A 211 -14.64 24.32 44.60
C THR A 211 -13.89 23.53 43.53
N ALA A 212 -14.31 22.29 43.27
CA ALA A 212 -13.82 21.56 42.10
C ALA A 212 -14.45 22.18 40.85
N GLU A 213 -13.66 22.89 40.05
CA GLU A 213 -14.11 23.41 38.76
C GLU A 213 -13.92 22.29 37.72
N ARG A 214 -15.02 21.84 37.12
CA ARG A 214 -15.04 20.80 36.09
C ARG A 214 -15.31 21.41 34.74
N TRP A 215 -14.41 21.17 33.80
CA TRP A 215 -14.57 21.55 32.40
C TRP A 215 -14.66 20.30 31.53
N VAL A 216 -15.60 20.30 30.59
CA VAL A 216 -15.80 19.22 29.63
C VAL A 216 -15.56 19.77 28.24
N GLN A 217 -14.81 19.03 27.45
CA GLN A 217 -14.67 19.22 26.02
C GLN A 217 -15.36 18.06 25.32
N ILE A 218 -16.19 18.37 24.33
CA ILE A 218 -16.84 17.37 23.48
C ILE A 218 -16.41 17.57 22.04
N GLY A 219 -16.35 16.46 21.30
CA GLY A 219 -16.09 16.47 19.87
C GLY A 219 -16.85 15.35 19.17
N GLY A 220 -17.21 15.62 17.93
CA GLY A 220 -17.94 14.69 17.07
C GLY A 220 -17.71 14.99 15.60
N PHE A 221 -18.34 14.20 14.73
CA PHE A 221 -18.35 14.43 13.29
C PHE A 221 -19.68 14.97 12.80
N VAL A 222 -19.62 15.77 11.73
CA VAL A 222 -20.76 16.03 10.86
C VAL A 222 -20.63 15.13 9.64
N LEU A 223 -21.59 14.24 9.44
CA LEU A 223 -21.61 13.27 8.35
C LEU A 223 -22.79 13.55 7.41
N ASP A 224 -22.56 13.37 6.13
CA ASP A 224 -23.60 13.30 5.12
C ASP A 224 -24.11 11.86 5.01
N GLY A 225 -25.32 11.61 5.50
CA GLY A 225 -25.98 10.30 5.45
C GLY A 225 -26.73 10.04 4.15
N THR A 226 -26.75 10.98 3.20
CA THR A 226 -27.41 10.80 1.90
C THR A 226 -26.64 9.86 0.95
N VAL A 227 -25.39 9.53 1.30
CA VAL A 227 -24.50 8.63 0.55
C VAL A 227 -24.07 7.47 1.45
N GLU A 228 -24.02 6.26 0.90
CA GLU A 228 -23.58 5.05 1.62
C GLU A 228 -22.19 4.61 1.10
N PRO A 229 -21.14 4.52 1.95
CA PRO A 229 -21.14 4.85 3.38
C PRO A 229 -21.18 6.37 3.64
N PRO A 230 -21.66 6.81 4.83
CA PRO A 230 -21.74 8.23 5.17
C PRO A 230 -20.39 8.95 5.03
N VAL A 231 -20.41 10.12 4.40
CA VAL A 231 -19.20 10.87 4.07
C VAL A 231 -19.03 12.05 5.03
N PRO A 232 -17.83 12.31 5.60
CA PRO A 232 -17.61 13.49 6.44
C PRO A 232 -17.85 14.78 5.66
N LEU A 233 -18.56 15.74 6.28
CA LEU A 233 -18.92 17.01 5.66
C LEU A 233 -18.12 18.16 6.27
N ALA A 234 -17.27 18.79 5.46
CA ALA A 234 -16.51 19.97 5.84
C ALA A 234 -17.33 21.27 5.77
N ASN A 235 -16.92 22.28 6.54
CA ASN A 235 -17.54 23.61 6.60
C ASN A 235 -19.03 23.61 6.98
N ALA A 236 -19.51 22.56 7.64
CA ALA A 236 -20.83 22.54 8.24
C ALA A 236 -20.82 23.43 9.48
N TRP A 237 -21.82 24.30 9.60
CA TRP A 237 -21.98 25.16 10.77
C TRP A 237 -22.62 24.37 11.90
N VAL A 238 -22.02 24.40 13.08
CA VAL A 238 -22.51 23.71 14.28
C VAL A 238 -22.62 24.72 15.42
N GLN A 239 -23.77 24.74 16.07
CA GLN A 239 -24.06 25.60 17.22
C GLN A 239 -24.46 24.76 18.42
N LEU A 240 -23.86 25.11 19.56
CA LEU A 240 -24.22 24.60 20.87
C LEU A 240 -25.19 25.59 21.53
N GLU A 241 -26.34 25.07 21.95
CA GLU A 241 -27.38 25.82 22.66
C GLU A 241 -27.58 25.24 24.07
N SER A 242 -28.05 26.08 24.99
CA SER A 242 -28.49 25.67 26.33
C SER A 242 -29.70 24.73 26.23
N ALA A 243 -30.05 24.05 27.32
CA ALA A 243 -31.30 23.27 27.39
C ALA A 243 -32.57 24.11 27.11
N ALA A 244 -32.49 25.43 27.26
CA ALA A 244 -33.57 26.38 26.97
C ALA A 244 -33.55 26.91 25.52
N GLY A 245 -32.56 26.53 24.71
CA GLY A 245 -32.41 26.98 23.32
C GLY A 245 -31.60 28.26 23.14
N ASP A 246 -30.92 28.75 24.19
CA ASP A 246 -30.08 29.94 24.08
C ASP A 246 -28.73 29.59 23.44
N PRO A 247 -28.23 30.34 22.44
CA PRO A 247 -26.95 30.05 21.80
C PRO A 247 -25.78 30.31 22.77
N LEU A 248 -24.89 29.32 22.90
CA LEU A 248 -23.72 29.38 23.79
C LEU A 248 -22.40 29.47 23.03
N GLN A 249 -22.18 28.56 22.09
CA GLN A 249 -20.96 28.49 21.29
C GLN A 249 -21.29 28.12 19.85
N THR A 250 -20.39 28.45 18.92
CA THR A 250 -20.57 28.16 17.50
C THR A 250 -19.22 27.83 16.88
N THR A 251 -19.20 26.82 16.03
CA THR A 251 -18.00 26.34 15.35
C THR A 251 -18.36 25.84 13.94
N PHE A 252 -17.34 25.55 13.14
CA PHE A 252 -17.49 24.93 11.82
C PHE A 252 -16.74 23.60 11.81
N SER A 253 -17.25 22.64 11.02
CA SER A 253 -16.54 21.39 10.83
C SER A 253 -15.29 21.57 9.95
N ASP A 254 -14.21 20.88 10.29
CA ASP A 254 -12.95 20.90 9.52
C ASP A 254 -13.04 20.08 8.22
N GLU A 255 -11.93 19.97 7.47
CA GLU A 255 -11.85 19.20 6.23
C GLU A 255 -12.19 17.70 6.40
N LEU A 256 -12.09 17.19 7.63
CA LEU A 256 -12.44 15.82 8.00
C LEU A 256 -13.83 15.72 8.64
N GLY A 257 -14.62 16.79 8.60
CA GLY A 257 -15.96 16.88 9.16
C GLY A 257 -16.01 16.94 10.69
N ARG A 258 -14.90 17.24 11.37
CA ARG A 258 -14.83 17.26 12.85
C ARG A 258 -15.20 18.61 13.41
N PHE A 259 -15.88 18.60 14.55
CA PHE A 259 -16.12 19.79 15.35
C PHE A 259 -15.78 19.52 16.82
N SER A 260 -15.49 20.59 17.56
CA SER A 260 -15.27 20.53 19.01
C SER A 260 -15.83 21.76 19.72
N PHE A 261 -16.35 21.53 20.92
CA PHE A 261 -16.74 22.57 21.86
C PHE A 261 -15.96 22.39 23.16
N GLU A 262 -15.43 23.49 23.67
CA GLU A 262 -14.54 23.51 24.83
C GLU A 262 -15.17 24.27 25.99
N GLN A 263 -14.63 24.06 27.20
CA GLN A 263 -15.06 24.79 28.40
C GLN A 263 -16.57 24.64 28.69
N LEU A 264 -17.11 23.43 28.52
CA LEU A 264 -18.50 23.14 28.85
C LEU A 264 -18.64 22.71 30.31
N GLN A 265 -19.72 23.15 30.95
CA GLN A 265 -20.11 22.64 32.26
C GLN A 265 -20.94 21.37 32.10
N PRO A 266 -20.89 20.40 33.03
CA PRO A 266 -21.73 19.22 32.96
C PRO A 266 -23.23 19.59 32.95
N GLY A 267 -23.97 19.07 31.98
CA GLY A 267 -25.39 19.38 31.82
C GLY A 267 -25.99 18.94 30.48
N SER A 268 -27.24 19.35 30.27
CA SER A 268 -28.00 19.12 29.04
C SER A 268 -27.81 20.27 28.06
N TYR A 269 -27.52 19.95 26.81
CA TYR A 269 -27.33 20.92 25.72
C TYR A 269 -28.09 20.47 24.47
N GLN A 270 -28.29 21.40 23.54
CA GLN A 270 -28.79 21.11 22.20
C GLN A 270 -27.71 21.42 21.17
N LEU A 271 -27.55 20.52 20.21
CA LEU A 271 -26.69 20.71 19.04
C LEU A 271 -27.58 20.99 17.83
N ARG A 272 -27.35 22.14 17.20
CA ARG A 272 -27.95 22.51 15.92
C ARG A 272 -26.86 22.55 14.87
N TRP A 273 -27.14 22.02 13.67
CA TRP A 273 -26.18 22.06 12.58
C TRP A 273 -26.86 22.32 11.25
N ARG A 274 -26.16 23.01 10.35
CA ARG A 274 -26.65 23.33 9.01
C ARG A 274 -25.52 23.37 8.00
N SER A 275 -25.86 23.13 6.74
CA SER A 275 -24.96 23.26 5.60
C SER A 275 -25.67 24.02 4.48
N ILE A 276 -24.90 24.61 3.56
CA ILE A 276 -25.44 25.40 2.45
C ILE A 276 -26.32 24.53 1.54
N ASP A 277 -25.93 23.27 1.34
CA ASP A 277 -26.55 22.37 0.36
C ASP A 277 -27.43 21.27 0.99
N ARG A 278 -27.79 21.38 2.27
CA ARG A 278 -28.57 20.37 2.99
C ARG A 278 -29.71 21.00 3.78
N ALA A 279 -30.82 20.29 3.90
CA ALA A 279 -31.91 20.70 4.77
C ALA A 279 -31.43 20.76 6.23
N GLU A 280 -31.86 21.77 6.97
CA GLU A 280 -31.52 21.93 8.38
C GLU A 280 -32.24 20.85 9.22
N PRO A 281 -31.50 19.94 9.90
CA PRO A 281 -32.12 18.90 10.70
C PRO A 281 -32.69 19.44 12.01
N VAL A 282 -33.48 18.60 12.69
CA VAL A 282 -34.00 18.92 14.03
C VAL A 282 -32.84 18.97 15.04
N PRO A 283 -32.76 20.00 15.91
CA PRO A 283 -31.74 20.06 16.94
C PRO A 283 -31.71 18.80 17.81
N ARG A 284 -30.50 18.29 18.07
CA ARG A 284 -30.28 17.06 18.85
C ARG A 284 -29.97 17.41 20.30
N LEU A 285 -30.76 16.87 21.23
CA LEU A 285 -30.46 16.96 22.66
C LEU A 285 -29.29 16.02 23.01
N VAL A 286 -28.29 16.54 23.71
CA VAL A 286 -27.12 15.78 24.17
C VAL A 286 -26.85 16.04 25.65
N GLN A 287 -26.36 15.00 26.33
CA GLN A 287 -25.82 15.12 27.68
C GLN A 287 -24.31 15.33 27.60
N VAL A 288 -23.78 16.25 28.39
CA VAL A 288 -22.35 16.53 28.48
C VAL A 288 -21.91 16.29 29.93
N PRO A 289 -21.05 15.30 30.22
CA PRO A 289 -20.58 14.24 29.34
C PRO A 289 -21.67 13.18 29.07
N SER A 290 -21.73 12.66 27.84
CA SER A 290 -22.59 11.53 27.47
C SER A 290 -22.00 10.21 27.93
N SER A 291 -22.84 9.27 28.37
CA SER A 291 -22.41 7.91 28.73
C SER A 291 -21.97 7.07 27.54
N SER A 292 -22.50 7.35 26.34
CA SER A 292 -22.08 6.72 25.08
C SER A 292 -20.94 7.47 24.38
N GLY A 293 -20.71 8.73 24.77
CA GLY A 293 -19.80 9.63 24.07
C GLY A 293 -20.23 9.98 22.64
N GLU A 294 -21.49 9.71 22.27
CA GLU A 294 -21.98 9.95 20.92
C GLU A 294 -22.45 11.40 20.75
N TYR A 295 -21.71 12.19 19.97
CA TYR A 295 -22.07 13.55 19.59
C TYR A 295 -22.12 13.75 18.07
N ASP A 296 -22.03 12.67 17.29
CA ASP A 296 -22.02 12.75 15.83
C ASP A 296 -23.36 13.29 15.31
N LEU A 297 -23.27 14.14 14.30
CA LEU A 297 -24.38 14.82 13.66
C LEU A 297 -24.48 14.28 12.23
N ARG A 298 -25.71 14.02 11.76
CA ARG A 298 -25.95 13.43 10.44
C ARG A 298 -26.99 14.24 9.68
N PHE A 299 -26.75 14.45 8.40
CA PHE A 299 -27.79 14.88 7.47
C PHE A 299 -28.48 13.65 6.88
N GLU A 300 -29.79 13.73 6.73
CA GLU A 300 -30.65 12.72 6.08
C GLU A 300 -31.12 13.20 4.71
#